data_AF-A0A9E5QUZ0-F1
#
_entry.id   AF-A0A9E5QUZ0-F1
#
_cell.length_a   1.000
_cell.length_b   1.000
_cell.length_c   1.000
_cell.angle_alpha   90.00
_cell.angle_beta   90.00
_cell.angle_gamma   90.00
#
_symmetry.space_group_name_H-M   'P 1'
#
loop_
_entity.id
_entity.type
_entity.pdbx_description
1 polymer ?
#
loop_
_entity_poly.entity_id
_entity_poly.type
_entity_poly.pdbx_seq_one_letter_code
_entity_poly.pdbx_strand_id
1 'polypeptide(L)'
;MTRPKVFGIGLQRSGTTSLHLALQQLGYRSRHFVPELLQGLAQNPVLEKYEAFSDNPVPLFFRELDALYPGSKFILTVRPIEAWLASCAWMFREKRRAWGFDTRADVREIHARWYGQHHFDEMVFRQVYIQHHQEVALHFAHRTQDLLTLHLEEGKGHWEELVDFLGIEACPRKPFPHHLDRGPWYRLWRSWRGA
;
A
#
# COMPACT_ATOMS: atom_id res chain seq x y z
N MET A 1 20.18 6.86 -15.76
CA MET A 1 19.58 7.37 -14.51
C MET A 1 18.67 6.28 -13.96
N THR A 2 18.73 6.00 -12.66
CA THR A 2 17.84 5.03 -12.00
C THR A 2 16.43 5.60 -11.93
N ARG A 3 15.41 4.81 -12.26
CA ARG A 3 14.00 5.19 -12.14
C ARG A 3 13.70 5.64 -10.70
N PRO A 4 12.93 6.72 -10.46
CA PRO A 4 12.49 7.08 -9.11
C PRO A 4 11.76 5.94 -8.42
N LYS A 5 11.92 5.82 -7.09
CA LYS A 5 11.15 4.83 -6.33
C LYS A 5 9.69 5.24 -6.25
N VAL A 6 8.82 4.24 -6.15
CA VAL A 6 7.37 4.45 -6.00
C VAL A 6 6.90 3.83 -4.68
N PHE A 7 6.26 4.63 -3.83
CA PHE A 7 5.74 4.18 -2.55
C PHE A 7 4.22 4.30 -2.52
N GLY A 8 3.54 3.15 -2.48
CA GLY A 8 2.13 3.03 -2.20
C GLY A 8 1.88 3.18 -0.70
N ILE A 9 1.32 4.32 -0.32
CA ILE A 9 1.10 4.73 1.07
C ILE A 9 -0.36 4.66 1.49
N GLY A 10 -1.20 3.94 0.73
CA GLY A 10 -2.54 3.58 1.17
C GLY A 10 -2.50 2.57 2.32
N LEU A 11 -3.41 2.72 3.28
CA LEU A 11 -3.62 1.73 4.33
C LEU A 11 -4.03 0.38 3.76
N GLN A 12 -3.83 -0.71 4.50
CA GLN A 12 -4.30 -2.02 4.05
C GLN A 12 -5.80 -1.95 3.74
N ARG A 13 -6.25 -2.69 2.73
CA ARG A 13 -7.66 -2.71 2.28
C ARG A 13 -8.18 -1.48 1.57
N SER A 14 -7.32 -0.53 1.20
CA SER A 14 -7.67 0.55 0.27
C SER A 14 -7.26 0.26 -1.19
N GLY A 15 -6.93 -0.98 -1.54
CA GLY A 15 -6.57 -1.37 -2.91
C GLY A 15 -5.07 -1.49 -3.19
N THR A 16 -4.26 -1.65 -2.14
CA THR A 16 -2.79 -1.83 -2.23
C THR A 16 -2.37 -3.00 -3.13
N THR A 17 -3.15 -4.09 -3.17
CA THR A 17 -2.90 -5.22 -4.09
C THR A 17 -3.12 -4.85 -5.55
N SER A 18 -4.18 -4.09 -5.86
CA SER A 18 -4.44 -3.59 -7.20
C SER A 18 -3.31 -2.68 -7.67
N LEU A 19 -2.86 -1.77 -6.80
CA LEU A 19 -1.71 -0.91 -7.06
C LEU A 19 -0.43 -1.72 -7.33
N HIS A 20 -0.12 -2.71 -6.50
CA HIS A 20 1.04 -3.59 -6.69
C HIS A 20 1.02 -4.25 -8.08
N LEU A 21 -0.11 -4.86 -8.44
CA LEU A 21 -0.26 -5.52 -9.74
C LEU A 21 -0.16 -4.50 -10.88
N ALA A 22 -0.73 -3.31 -10.74
CA ALA A 22 -0.65 -2.27 -11.75
C ALA A 22 0.82 -1.85 -12.00
N LEU A 23 1.59 -1.63 -10.92
CA LEU A 23 3.01 -1.29 -11.00
C LEU A 23 3.83 -2.42 -11.64
N GLN A 24 3.56 -3.68 -11.32
CA GLN A 24 4.21 -4.82 -12.01
C GLN A 24 3.91 -4.82 -13.51
N GLN A 25 2.66 -4.52 -13.88
CA GLN A 25 2.25 -4.45 -15.29
C GLN A 25 2.87 -3.27 -16.04
N LEU A 26 3.30 -2.22 -15.33
CA LEU A 26 4.10 -1.10 -15.83
C LEU A 26 5.62 -1.36 -15.77
N GLY A 27 6.02 -2.60 -15.53
CA GLY A 27 7.41 -3.05 -15.55
C GLY A 27 8.22 -2.73 -14.29
N TYR A 28 7.59 -2.24 -13.21
CA TYR A 28 8.30 -2.05 -11.95
C TYR A 28 8.57 -3.39 -11.26
N ARG A 29 9.77 -3.52 -10.67
CA ARG A 29 10.00 -4.51 -9.61
C ARG A 29 9.26 -4.07 -8.36
N SER A 30 7.98 -4.43 -8.26
CA SER A 30 7.13 -4.07 -7.12
C SER A 30 7.15 -5.14 -6.02
N ARG A 31 7.12 -4.71 -4.77
CA ARG A 31 6.98 -5.53 -3.55
C ARG A 31 5.71 -5.12 -2.80
N HIS A 32 4.87 -6.10 -2.49
CA HIS A 32 3.65 -5.93 -1.68
C HIS A 32 3.86 -6.58 -0.31
N PHE A 33 3.49 -5.87 0.74
CA PHE A 33 3.74 -6.22 2.14
C PHE A 33 5.24 -6.39 2.45
N VAL A 34 5.83 -5.41 3.14
CA VAL A 34 7.30 -5.24 3.23
C VAL A 34 7.80 -5.26 4.69
N PRO A 35 7.57 -6.35 5.45
CA PRO A 35 7.88 -6.41 6.89
C PRO A 35 9.37 -6.21 7.19
N GLU A 36 10.25 -6.38 6.20
CA GLU A 36 11.68 -6.13 6.30
C GLU A 36 11.98 -4.68 6.74
N LEU A 37 11.10 -3.72 6.47
CA LEU A 37 11.26 -2.32 6.91
C LEU A 37 11.18 -2.14 8.44
N LEU A 38 10.56 -3.08 9.17
CA LEU A 38 10.55 -3.06 10.63
C LEU A 38 11.95 -3.25 11.24
N GLN A 39 12.88 -3.84 10.48
CA GLN A 39 14.26 -4.09 10.90
C GLN A 39 15.15 -2.84 10.71
N GLY A 40 14.62 -1.77 10.12
CA GLY A 40 15.33 -0.53 9.83
C GLY A 40 15.29 -0.19 8.34
N LEU A 41 15.34 1.10 8.02
CA LEU A 41 15.27 1.61 6.64
C LEU A 41 16.65 1.80 6.02
N ALA A 42 17.63 2.23 6.81
CA ALA A 42 18.98 2.47 6.33
C ALA A 42 19.63 1.16 5.88
N GLN A 43 20.19 1.15 4.66
CA GLN A 43 20.88 0.00 4.06
C GLN A 43 20.00 -1.27 3.99
N ASN A 44 18.68 -1.12 3.95
CA ASN A 44 17.78 -2.26 3.88
C ASN A 44 17.84 -2.91 2.48
N PRO A 45 18.27 -4.17 2.33
CA PRO A 45 18.43 -4.81 1.03
C PRO A 45 17.13 -4.88 0.21
N VAL A 46 15.96 -4.89 0.87
CA VAL A 46 14.68 -4.90 0.15
C VAL A 46 14.48 -3.60 -0.63
N LEU A 47 14.92 -2.48 -0.06
CA LEU A 47 14.77 -1.16 -0.68
C LEU A 47 15.66 -1.04 -1.92
N GLU A 48 16.82 -1.71 -1.95
CA GLU A 48 17.70 -1.74 -3.12
C GLU A 48 17.25 -2.73 -4.21
N LYS A 49 16.62 -3.84 -3.82
CA LYS A 49 16.18 -4.90 -4.73
C LYS A 49 14.92 -4.55 -5.54
N TYR A 50 14.08 -3.68 -5.01
CA TYR A 50 12.79 -3.32 -5.61
C TYR A 50 12.70 -1.82 -5.90
N GLU A 51 11.78 -1.46 -6.78
CA GLU A 51 11.57 -0.10 -7.28
C GLU A 51 10.24 0.48 -6.81
N ALA A 52 9.29 -0.39 -6.49
CA ALA A 52 7.98 -0.02 -6.01
C ALA A 52 7.62 -0.82 -4.76
N PHE A 53 6.97 -0.18 -3.80
CA PHE A 53 6.61 -0.77 -2.52
C PHE A 53 5.17 -0.40 -2.18
N SER A 54 4.40 -1.31 -1.62
CA SER A 54 3.00 -1.04 -1.26
C SER A 54 2.55 -1.93 -0.10
N ASP A 55 1.47 -1.51 0.56
CA ASP A 55 0.93 -2.15 1.76
C ASP A 55 1.85 -2.06 2.98
N ASN A 56 1.38 -2.55 4.11
CA ASN A 56 2.11 -2.44 5.35
C ASN A 56 3.52 -3.05 5.30
N PRO A 57 4.50 -2.47 6.01
CA PRO A 57 4.43 -1.26 6.84
C PRO A 57 4.76 0.04 6.08
N VAL A 58 4.76 0.06 4.73
CA VAL A 58 5.19 1.23 3.94
C VAL A 58 4.53 2.55 4.40
N PRO A 59 3.21 2.62 4.67
CA PRO A 59 2.60 3.86 5.10
C PRO A 59 3.02 4.32 6.51
N LEU A 60 3.57 3.44 7.36
CA LEU A 60 4.13 3.85 8.66
C LEU A 60 5.42 4.68 8.50
N PHE A 61 6.14 4.48 7.40
CA PHE A 61 7.49 4.99 7.20
C PHE A 61 7.59 6.00 6.05
N PHE A 62 6.46 6.53 5.57
CA PHE A 62 6.46 7.29 4.32
C PHE A 62 7.31 8.56 4.37
N ARG A 63 7.39 9.22 5.53
CA ARG A 63 8.20 10.44 5.72
C ARG A 63 9.68 10.12 5.69
N GLU A 64 10.07 9.06 6.36
CA GLU A 64 11.45 8.58 6.41
C GLU A 64 11.89 8.06 5.03
N LEU A 65 10.99 7.37 4.31
CA LEU A 65 11.24 6.92 2.95
C LEU A 65 11.40 8.09 1.97
N ASP A 66 10.60 9.17 2.11
CA ASP A 66 10.76 10.40 1.32
C ASP A 66 12.11 11.08 1.59
N ALA A 67 12.52 11.16 2.86
CA ALA A 67 13.81 11.71 3.24
C ALA A 67 14.99 10.87 2.72
N LEU A 68 14.88 9.54 2.76
CA LEU A 68 15.94 8.62 2.33
C LEU A 68 16.07 8.50 0.82
N TYR A 69 14.97 8.67 0.07
CA TYR A 69 14.96 8.56 -1.38
C TYR A 69 14.37 9.81 -2.03
N PRO A 70 15.11 10.94 -2.06
CA PRO A 70 14.67 12.16 -2.72
C PRO A 70 14.27 11.93 -4.18
N GLY A 71 13.19 12.56 -4.61
CA GLY A 71 12.64 12.43 -5.96
C GLY A 71 11.70 11.23 -6.16
N SER A 72 11.45 10.43 -5.11
CA SER A 72 10.46 9.35 -5.16
C SER A 72 9.04 9.87 -5.38
N LYS A 73 8.18 8.99 -5.89
CA LYS A 73 6.74 9.24 -6.12
C LYS A 73 5.90 8.46 -5.12
N PHE A 74 4.85 9.10 -4.61
CA PHE A 74 3.96 8.54 -3.60
C PHE A 74 2.55 8.39 -4.14
N ILE A 75 1.92 7.26 -3.84
CA ILE A 75 0.57 6.94 -4.31
C ILE A 75 -0.29 6.57 -3.09
N LEU A 76 -1.25 7.43 -2.77
CA LEU A 76 -2.24 7.19 -1.74
C LEU A 76 -3.48 6.54 -2.37
N THR A 77 -3.66 5.24 -2.16
CA THR A 77 -4.92 4.58 -2.56
C THR A 77 -6.00 4.83 -1.53
N VAL A 78 -7.15 5.34 -1.98
CA VAL A 78 -8.26 5.77 -1.14
C VAL A 78 -9.49 4.93 -1.41
N ARG A 79 -10.22 4.65 -0.33
CA ARG A 79 -11.49 3.94 -0.31
C ARG A 79 -12.43 4.66 0.65
N PRO A 80 -13.74 4.85 0.34
CA PRO A 80 -14.69 5.43 1.29
C PRO A 80 -14.58 4.79 2.68
N ILE A 81 -14.50 5.61 3.72
CA ILE A 81 -14.12 5.15 5.07
C ILE A 81 -15.02 4.03 5.59
N GLU A 82 -16.33 4.11 5.36
CA GLU A 82 -17.28 3.07 5.77
C GLU A 82 -17.03 1.73 5.07
N ALA A 83 -16.74 1.78 3.76
CA ALA A 83 -16.41 0.58 2.98
C ALA A 83 -15.06 -0.01 3.41
N TRP A 84 -14.09 0.84 3.78
CA TRP A 84 -12.82 0.42 4.33
C TRP A 84 -12.96 -0.24 5.71
N LEU A 85 -13.75 0.34 6.62
CA LEU A 85 -14.04 -0.21 7.93
C LEU A 85 -14.72 -1.58 7.82
N ALA A 86 -15.75 -1.71 6.97
CA ALA A 86 -16.42 -2.99 6.71
C ALA A 86 -15.43 -4.06 6.19
N SER A 87 -14.50 -3.68 5.31
CA SER A 87 -13.48 -4.57 4.77
C SER A 87 -12.44 -5.01 5.82
N CYS A 88 -12.09 -4.11 6.75
CA CYS A 88 -11.24 -4.44 7.88
C CYS A 88 -11.95 -5.38 8.86
N ALA A 89 -13.20 -5.07 9.25
CA ALA A 89 -14.00 -5.94 10.11
C ALA A 89 -14.13 -7.36 9.53
N TRP A 90 -14.41 -7.48 8.23
CA TRP A 90 -14.46 -8.77 7.53
C TRP A 90 -13.11 -9.52 7.60
N MET A 91 -11.99 -8.83 7.38
CA MET A 91 -10.66 -9.44 7.49
C MET A 91 -10.41 -10.03 8.88
N PHE A 92 -10.66 -9.23 9.93
CA PHE A 92 -10.42 -9.65 11.31
C PHE A 92 -11.36 -10.78 11.74
N ARG A 93 -12.57 -10.86 11.18
CA ARG A 93 -13.52 -11.95 11.46
C ARG A 93 -13.22 -13.23 10.69
N GLU A 94 -13.06 -13.14 9.37
CA GLU A 94 -13.03 -14.31 8.47
C GLU A 94 -11.62 -14.83 8.19
N LYS A 95 -10.60 -13.98 8.35
CA LYS A 95 -9.26 -14.25 7.82
C LYS A 95 -8.14 -14.16 8.85
N ARG A 96 -8.38 -13.58 10.02
CA ARG A 96 -7.38 -13.43 11.10
C ARG A 96 -6.56 -14.69 11.36
N ARG A 97 -7.23 -15.84 11.59
CA ARG A 97 -6.56 -17.12 11.83
C ARG A 97 -5.89 -17.66 10.57
N ALA A 98 -6.59 -17.64 9.43
CA ALA A 98 -6.09 -18.19 8.17
C ALA A 98 -4.86 -17.44 7.63
N TRP A 99 -4.76 -16.14 7.90
CA TRP A 99 -3.62 -15.30 7.51
C TRP A 99 -2.55 -15.18 8.59
N GLY A 100 -2.73 -15.87 9.72
CA GLY A 100 -1.75 -15.98 10.78
C GLY A 100 -1.53 -14.68 11.56
N PHE A 101 -2.53 -13.80 11.63
CA PHE A 101 -2.43 -12.53 12.38
C PHE A 101 -2.08 -12.74 13.85
N ASP A 102 -2.41 -13.91 14.38
CA ASP A 102 -2.22 -14.27 15.79
C ASP A 102 -0.80 -14.75 16.07
N THR A 103 -0.12 -15.29 15.05
CA THR A 103 1.16 -15.99 15.21
C THR A 103 2.32 -15.26 14.52
N ARG A 104 2.02 -14.32 13.62
CA ARG A 104 3.02 -13.54 12.89
C ARG A 104 3.46 -12.30 13.67
N ALA A 105 4.71 -12.31 14.13
CA ALA A 105 5.29 -11.22 14.91
C ALA A 105 5.28 -9.88 14.15
N ASP A 106 5.60 -9.89 12.85
CA ASP A 106 5.60 -8.71 11.99
C ASP A 106 4.22 -8.06 11.88
N VAL A 107 3.18 -8.86 11.62
CA VAL A 107 1.79 -8.37 11.55
C VAL A 107 1.33 -7.82 12.91
N ARG A 108 1.67 -8.50 14.01
CA ARG A 108 1.34 -8.04 15.35
C ARG A 108 2.00 -6.71 15.67
N GLU A 109 3.28 -6.56 15.35
CA GLU A 109 4.02 -5.31 15.54
C GLU A 109 3.40 -4.17 14.72
N ILE A 110 3.10 -4.41 13.44
CA ILE A 110 2.43 -3.43 12.57
C ILE A 110 1.10 -2.99 13.16
N HIS A 111 0.26 -3.93 13.61
CA HIS A 111 -1.02 -3.61 14.23
C HIS A 111 -0.85 -2.86 15.56
N ALA A 112 0.16 -3.21 16.37
CA ALA A 112 0.45 -2.47 17.60
C ALA A 112 0.87 -1.02 17.31
N ARG A 113 1.69 -0.79 16.27
CA ARG A 113 2.12 0.57 15.88
C ARG A 113 0.97 1.40 15.31
N TRP A 114 0.10 0.81 14.49
CA TRP A 114 -1.05 1.52 13.93
C TRP A 114 -2.15 1.75 14.96
N TYR A 115 -2.55 0.71 15.67
CA TYR A 115 -3.82 0.67 16.39
C TYR A 115 -3.63 0.62 17.91
N GLY A 116 -2.41 0.42 18.41
CA GLY A 116 -2.17 0.12 19.82
C GLY A 116 -2.69 -1.25 20.28
N GLN A 117 -3.25 -2.05 19.36
CA GLN A 117 -3.92 -3.31 19.65
C GLN A 117 -3.90 -4.29 18.48
N HIS A 118 -4.33 -5.53 18.71
CA HIS A 118 -4.29 -6.62 17.72
C HIS A 118 -5.69 -7.13 17.28
N HIS A 119 -6.74 -6.40 17.61
CA HIS A 119 -8.12 -6.72 17.23
C HIS A 119 -8.76 -5.50 16.57
N PHE A 120 -9.82 -5.75 15.78
CA PHE A 120 -10.57 -4.68 15.15
C PHE A 120 -11.39 -3.93 16.21
N ASP A 121 -11.24 -2.61 16.22
CA ASP A 121 -12.11 -1.67 16.93
C ASP A 121 -12.42 -0.55 15.92
N GLU A 122 -13.71 -0.32 15.68
CA GLU A 122 -14.13 0.61 14.63
C GLU A 122 -13.66 2.04 14.88
N MET A 123 -13.73 2.51 16.14
CA MET A 123 -13.36 3.88 16.48
C MET A 123 -11.86 4.09 16.31
N VAL A 124 -11.05 3.13 16.79
CA VAL A 124 -9.59 3.16 16.64
C VAL A 124 -9.20 3.15 15.16
N PHE A 125 -9.79 2.24 14.37
CA PHE A 125 -9.48 2.15 12.94
C PHE A 125 -9.91 3.40 12.17
N ARG A 126 -11.09 3.95 12.49
CA ARG A 126 -11.59 5.20 11.91
C ARG A 126 -10.64 6.36 12.20
N GLN A 127 -10.18 6.48 13.44
CA GLN A 127 -9.23 7.51 13.83
C GLN A 127 -7.91 7.39 13.07
N VAL A 128 -7.35 6.18 12.98
CA VAL A 128 -6.13 5.91 12.22
C VAL A 128 -6.29 6.26 10.75
N TYR A 129 -7.45 5.91 10.15
CA TYR A 129 -7.73 6.27 8.76
C TYR A 129 -7.71 7.78 8.57
N ILE A 130 -8.46 8.52 9.37
CA ILE A 130 -8.56 9.99 9.26
C ILE A 130 -7.19 10.63 9.47
N GLN A 131 -6.50 10.23 10.53
CA GLN A 131 -5.18 10.76 10.88
C GLN A 131 -4.16 10.51 9.77
N HIS A 132 -4.07 9.28 9.24
CA HIS A 132 -3.13 8.96 8.17
C HIS A 132 -3.36 9.81 6.92
N HIS A 133 -4.61 9.99 6.50
CA HIS A 133 -4.93 10.81 5.32
C HIS A 133 -4.60 12.29 5.54
N GLN A 134 -4.88 12.82 6.73
CA GLN A 134 -4.50 14.19 7.11
C GLN A 134 -2.98 14.36 7.12
N GLU A 135 -2.26 13.41 7.71
CA GLU A 135 -0.80 13.43 7.80
C GLU A 135 -0.13 13.39 6.42
N VAL A 136 -0.65 12.57 5.50
CA VAL A 136 -0.17 12.53 4.11
C VAL A 136 -0.48 13.84 3.40
N ALA A 137 -1.70 14.37 3.52
CA ALA A 137 -2.08 15.63 2.90
C ALA A 137 -1.20 16.80 3.39
N LEU A 138 -0.92 16.86 4.70
CA LEU A 138 -0.04 17.87 5.29
C LEU A 138 1.40 17.73 4.82
N HIS A 139 1.94 16.50 4.76
CA HIS A 139 3.32 16.26 4.34
C HIS A 139 3.59 16.70 2.90
N PHE A 140 2.65 16.46 1.99
CA PHE A 140 2.80 16.78 0.56
C PHE A 140 2.15 18.11 0.13
N ALA A 141 1.67 18.93 1.07
CA ALA A 141 0.93 20.16 0.78
C ALA A 141 1.67 21.14 -0.16
N HIS A 142 3.00 21.14 -0.14
CA HIS A 142 3.86 22.00 -0.97
C HIS A 142 4.57 21.25 -2.10
N ARG A 143 4.28 19.96 -2.30
CA ARG A 143 4.89 19.08 -3.30
C ARG A 143 3.85 18.15 -3.92
N THR A 144 2.74 18.72 -4.37
CA THR A 144 1.59 17.96 -4.89
C THR A 144 1.95 17.10 -6.10
N GLN A 145 2.96 17.47 -6.89
CA GLN A 145 3.49 16.67 -8.00
C GLN A 145 4.16 15.35 -7.58
N ASP A 146 4.44 15.17 -6.28
CA ASP A 146 5.05 13.95 -5.74
C ASP A 146 4.04 13.00 -5.09
N LEU A 147 2.76 13.41 -5.02
CA LEU A 147 1.67 12.61 -4.48
C LEU A 147 0.53 12.45 -5.50
N LEU A 148 0.17 11.21 -5.80
CA LEU A 148 -1.06 10.85 -6.51
C LEU A 148 -2.06 10.24 -5.53
N THR A 149 -3.29 10.72 -5.53
CA THR A 149 -4.40 10.10 -4.80
C THR A 149 -5.26 9.29 -5.77
N LEU A 150 -5.30 7.96 -5.61
CA LEU A 150 -6.06 7.06 -6.48
C LEU A 150 -7.33 6.55 -5.79
N HIS A 151 -8.49 6.91 -6.34
CA HIS A 151 -9.81 6.45 -5.89
C HIS A 151 -10.22 5.18 -6.64
N LEU A 152 -9.79 4.01 -6.15
CA LEU A 152 -9.91 2.75 -6.90
C LEU A 152 -11.33 2.15 -6.93
N GLU A 153 -12.22 2.53 -6.03
CA GLU A 153 -13.64 2.08 -6.03
C GLU A 153 -14.58 3.07 -6.75
N GLU A 154 -14.13 4.30 -6.92
CA GLU A 154 -14.92 5.43 -7.43
C GLU A 154 -14.09 6.15 -8.49
N GLY A 155 -14.02 5.59 -9.69
CA GLY A 155 -13.30 6.24 -10.78
C GLY A 155 -13.28 5.44 -12.08
N LYS A 156 -12.91 6.13 -13.15
CA LYS A 156 -12.50 5.57 -14.44
C LYS A 156 -11.19 6.25 -14.80
N GLY A 157 -10.36 5.59 -15.60
CA GLY A 157 -9.10 6.19 -16.04
C GLY A 157 -7.91 5.97 -15.11
N HIS A 158 -7.96 4.95 -14.23
CA HIS A 158 -6.87 4.66 -13.29
C HIS A 158 -5.53 4.39 -13.96
N TRP A 159 -5.54 3.91 -15.21
CA TRP A 159 -4.29 3.76 -15.97
C TRP A 159 -3.73 5.11 -16.34
N GLU A 160 -4.57 5.98 -16.89
CA GLU A 160 -4.25 7.32 -17.36
C GLU A 160 -3.66 8.16 -16.22
N GLU A 161 -4.33 8.19 -15.06
CA GLU A 161 -3.83 8.87 -13.86
C GLU A 161 -2.46 8.33 -13.42
N LEU A 162 -2.30 7.01 -13.41
CA LEU A 162 -1.08 6.35 -12.94
C LEU A 162 0.09 6.54 -13.90
N VAL A 163 -0.13 6.43 -15.22
CA VAL A 163 0.95 6.59 -16.20
C VAL A 163 1.37 8.04 -16.35
N ASP A 164 0.42 8.99 -16.31
CA ASP A 164 0.71 10.42 -16.34
C ASP A 164 1.58 10.82 -15.15
N PHE A 165 1.15 10.46 -13.94
CA PHE A 165 1.90 10.75 -12.71
C PHE A 165 3.31 10.13 -12.70
N LEU A 166 3.48 8.95 -13.29
CA LEU A 166 4.76 8.24 -13.34
C LEU A 166 5.59 8.59 -14.59
N GLY A 167 5.12 9.47 -15.47
CA GLY A 167 5.80 9.86 -16.71
C GLY A 167 5.98 8.70 -17.69
N ILE A 168 5.00 7.81 -17.79
CA ILE A 168 5.00 6.64 -18.69
C ILE A 168 4.14 6.96 -19.91
N GLU A 169 4.69 6.77 -21.12
CA GLU A 169 4.08 7.24 -22.37
C GLU A 169 2.79 6.49 -22.77
N ALA A 170 2.58 5.25 -22.33
CA ALA A 170 1.49 4.43 -22.80
C ALA A 170 0.74 3.67 -21.69
N CYS A 171 -0.58 3.75 -21.73
CA CYS A 171 -1.45 2.90 -20.93
C CYS A 171 -1.39 1.44 -21.40
N PRO A 172 -1.38 0.46 -20.48
CA PRO A 172 -1.57 -0.94 -20.82
C PRO A 172 -2.93 -1.18 -21.50
N ARG A 173 -2.95 -1.99 -22.57
CA ARG A 173 -4.19 -2.41 -23.27
C ARG A 173 -4.94 -3.53 -22.53
N LYS A 174 -5.17 -3.36 -21.22
CA LYS A 174 -5.89 -4.31 -20.36
C LYS A 174 -6.61 -3.54 -19.25
N PRO A 175 -7.67 -4.11 -18.65
CA PRO A 175 -8.35 -3.48 -17.53
C PRO A 175 -7.38 -3.20 -16.37
N PHE A 176 -7.59 -2.10 -15.66
CA PHE A 176 -6.84 -1.83 -14.43
C PHE A 176 -7.08 -2.99 -13.45
N PRO A 177 -6.05 -3.51 -12.76
CA PRO A 177 -6.21 -4.64 -11.86
C PRO A 177 -7.26 -4.35 -10.80
N HIS A 178 -8.34 -5.12 -10.78
CA HIS A 178 -9.41 -4.96 -9.81
C HIS A 178 -9.58 -6.25 -9.02
N HIS A 179 -9.15 -6.25 -7.76
CA HIS A 179 -9.19 -7.44 -6.92
C HIS A 179 -10.54 -7.56 -6.18
N LEU A 180 -11.64 -7.74 -6.93
CA LEU A 180 -12.91 -8.28 -6.42
C LEU A 180 -13.23 -9.69 -6.93
N ASP A 181 -12.41 -10.27 -7.82
CA ASP A 181 -12.58 -11.67 -8.20
C ASP A 181 -12.24 -12.57 -7.01
N ARG A 182 -13.28 -13.27 -6.53
CA ARG A 182 -13.24 -14.28 -5.45
C ARG A 182 -12.48 -15.55 -5.87
N GLY A 183 -11.41 -15.40 -6.67
CA GLY A 183 -10.45 -16.44 -7.00
C GLY A 183 -9.46 -16.68 -5.84
N PRO A 184 -8.59 -17.71 -5.94
CA PRO A 184 -7.77 -18.16 -4.82
C PRO A 184 -6.58 -17.22 -4.59
N TRP A 185 -6.84 -16.07 -3.95
CA TRP A 185 -5.90 -15.16 -3.29
C TRP A 185 -4.71 -15.94 -2.71
N TYR A 186 -4.99 -17.06 -2.04
CA TYR A 186 -4.02 -17.93 -1.39
C TYR A 186 -2.78 -18.27 -2.24
N ARG A 187 -2.92 -18.39 -3.56
CA ARG A 187 -1.80 -18.69 -4.47
C ARG A 187 -0.87 -17.49 -4.70
N LEU A 188 -1.41 -16.28 -4.87
CA LEU A 188 -0.62 -15.05 -5.03
C LEU A 188 0.03 -14.61 -3.71
N TRP A 189 -0.69 -14.72 -2.60
CA TRP A 189 -0.11 -14.43 -1.29
C TRP A 189 1.01 -15.42 -0.90
N ARG A 190 0.92 -16.68 -1.33
CA ARG A 190 2.03 -17.64 -1.15
C ARG A 190 3.24 -17.32 -2.03
N SER A 191 3.06 -16.83 -3.26
CA SER A 191 4.19 -16.45 -4.10
C SER A 191 4.87 -15.16 -3.62
N TRP A 192 4.14 -14.21 -3.03
CA TRP A 192 4.72 -13.01 -2.41
C TRP A 192 5.43 -13.27 -1.09
N ARG A 193 5.19 -14.43 -0.45
CA ARG A 193 6.00 -14.85 0.70
C ARG A 193 7.44 -15.23 0.32
N GLY A 194 7.73 -15.46 -0.96
CA GLY A 194 9.04 -15.96 -1.39
C GLY A 194 9.33 -17.35 -0.81
N ALA A 195 10.24 -18.07 -1.44
CA ALA A 195 10.81 -19.32 -0.94
C ALA A 195 11.60 -19.08 0.36
#